data_AF-A0A2E6GLA6-F1
#
_entry.id   AF-A0A2E6GLA6-F1
#
_cell.length_a   1.000
_cell.length_b   1.000
_cell.length_c   1.000
_cell.angle_alpha   90.00
_cell.angle_beta   90.00
_cell.angle_gamma   90.00
#
_symmetry.space_group_name_H-M   'P 1'
#
loop_
_entity.id
_entity.type
_entity.pdbx_description
1 polymer ?
#
loop_
_entity_poly.entity_id
_entity_poly.type
_entity_poly.pdbx_seq_one_letter_code
_entity_poly.pdbx_strand_id
1 'polypeptide(L)' 'MVVIDLESKRKAGKCPICGEPGEPKFRPFCSRRCADLDLAKWLNGTYAVPVVEMDETDLEELDSTIEDDGDLREKDY' A
#
# COMPACT_ATOMS: atom_id res chain seq x y z
N MET A 1 -11.35 -23.29 -23.34
CA MET A 1 -10.23 -22.36 -23.09
C MET A 1 -10.82 -20.99 -22.82
N VAL A 2 -11.06 -20.64 -21.55
CA VAL A 2 -11.50 -19.29 -21.20
C VAL A 2 -10.24 -18.45 -21.10
N VAL A 3 -9.99 -17.59 -22.09
CA VAL A 3 -9.01 -16.51 -21.94
C VAL A 3 -9.62 -15.48 -21.00
N ILE A 4 -9.30 -15.57 -19.71
CA ILE A 4 -9.62 -14.47 -18.79
C ILE A 4 -8.59 -13.38 -19.09
N ASP A 5 -9.00 -12.37 -19.85
CA ASP A 5 -8.24 -11.15 -20.06
C ASP A 5 -8.12 -10.40 -18.72
N LEU A 6 -6.97 -10.58 -18.06
CA LEU A 6 -6.66 -9.95 -16.77
C LEU A 6 -6.31 -8.46 -16.92
N GLU A 7 -6.12 -7.96 -18.15
CA GLU A 7 -5.88 -6.55 -18.44
C GLU A 7 -7.19 -5.73 -18.32
N SER A 8 -8.34 -6.38 -18.62
CA SER A 8 -9.67 -5.77 -18.58
C SER A 8 -10.33 -5.71 -17.18
N LYS A 9 -9.95 -6.60 -16.24
CA LYS A 9 -10.74 -6.81 -15.00
C LYS A 9 -10.56 -5.73 -13.91
N ARG A 10 -9.64 -4.78 -14.06
CA ARG A 10 -9.50 -3.67 -13.08
C ARG A 10 -10.37 -2.48 -13.53
N LYS A 11 -11.37 -2.05 -12.75
CA LYS A 11 -12.14 -0.80 -13.00
C LYS A 11 -11.23 0.42 -12.88
N ALA A 12 -11.21 1.31 -13.88
CA ALA A 12 -10.42 2.54 -13.85
C ALA A 12 -10.87 3.39 -12.65
N GLY A 13 -10.12 3.30 -11.55
CA GLY A 13 -10.36 4.08 -10.35
C GLY A 13 -10.09 5.56 -10.59
N LYS A 14 -10.54 6.41 -9.68
CA LYS A 14 -10.14 7.81 -9.66
C LYS A 14 -8.67 7.90 -9.27
N CYS A 15 -7.93 8.79 -9.92
CA CYS A 15 -6.55 9.11 -9.58
C CYS A 15 -6.49 9.60 -8.13
N PRO A 16 -5.67 9.01 -7.25
CA PRO A 16 -5.60 9.40 -5.85
C PRO A 16 -4.96 10.80 -5.65
N ILE A 17 -4.34 11.36 -6.69
CA ILE A 17 -3.66 12.66 -6.64
C ILE A 17 -4.56 13.81 -7.05
N CYS A 18 -5.38 13.64 -8.09
CA CYS A 18 -6.21 14.71 -8.65
C CYS A 18 -7.70 14.36 -8.82
N GLY A 19 -8.09 13.10 -8.65
CA GLY A 19 -9.48 12.64 -8.79
C GLY A 19 -9.95 12.35 -10.22
N GLU A 20 -9.17 12.66 -11.24
CA GLU A 20 -9.47 12.35 -12.65
C GLU A 20 -9.49 10.83 -12.91
N PRO A 21 -10.16 10.34 -13.98
CA PRO A 21 -10.15 8.93 -14.33
C PRO A 21 -8.71 8.40 -14.55
N GLY A 22 -8.39 7.25 -13.94
CA GLY A 22 -7.10 6.60 -14.12
C GLY A 22 -6.91 6.10 -15.56
N GLU A 23 -5.72 6.29 -16.10
CA GLU A 23 -5.35 5.86 -17.44
C GLU A 23 -4.71 4.46 -17.39
N PRO A 24 -5.09 3.49 -18.24
CA PRO A 24 -4.55 2.14 -18.24
C PRO A 24 -3.04 2.01 -18.12
N LYS A 25 -2.29 2.90 -18.77
CA LYS A 25 -0.83 2.93 -18.74
C LYS A 25 -0.24 3.39 -17.39
N PHE A 26 -0.99 4.18 -16.63
CA PHE A 26 -0.50 4.88 -15.42
C PHE A 26 -1.25 4.48 -14.16
N ARG A 27 -2.10 3.45 -14.20
CA ARG A 27 -2.96 3.06 -13.06
C ARG A 27 -2.12 2.86 -11.78
N PRO A 28 -2.59 3.38 -10.63
CA PRO A 28 -3.90 3.98 -10.38
C PRO A 28 -4.03 5.47 -10.79
N PHE A 29 -3.03 6.07 -11.42
CA PHE A 29 -2.99 7.50 -11.75
C PHE A 29 -3.55 7.83 -13.14
N CYS A 30 -3.86 9.11 -13.37
CA CYS A 30 -4.27 9.61 -14.69
C CYS A 30 -3.08 9.91 -15.61
N SER A 31 -1.86 10.06 -15.07
CA SER A 31 -0.67 10.46 -15.84
C SER A 31 0.64 10.14 -15.12
N ARG A 32 1.76 10.14 -15.85
CA ARG A 32 3.12 10.09 -15.28
C ARG A 32 3.34 11.18 -14.23
N ARG A 33 2.88 12.41 -14.50
CA ARG A 33 3.02 13.54 -13.56
C ARG A 33 2.39 13.23 -12.20
N CYS A 34 1.20 12.62 -12.18
CA CYS A 34 0.55 12.25 -10.92
C CYS A 34 1.30 11.12 -10.19
N ALA A 35 1.86 10.15 -10.91
CA ALA A 35 2.71 9.12 -10.30
C ALA A 35 3.97 9.73 -9.66
N ASP A 36 4.64 10.65 -10.34
CA ASP A 36 5.84 11.33 -9.83
C ASP A 36 5.52 12.20 -8.59
N LEU A 37 4.35 12.85 -8.57
CA LEU A 37 3.88 13.62 -7.41
C LEU A 37 3.57 12.74 -6.19
N ASP A 38 2.99 11.56 -6.41
CA ASP A 38 2.77 10.60 -5.33
C ASP A 38 4.10 10.12 -4.74
N LEU A 39 5.06 9.78 -5.60
CA LEU A 39 6.40 9.41 -5.17
C LEU A 39 7.08 10.53 -4.39
N ALA A 40 6.95 11.79 -4.82
CA ALA A 40 7.47 12.93 -4.08
C ALA A 40 6.85 13.04 -2.68
N LYS A 41 5.55 12.78 -2.52
CA LYS A 41 4.90 12.75 -1.19
C LYS A 41 5.48 11.67 -0.28
N TRP A 42 5.80 10.50 -0.83
CA TRP A 42 6.50 9.45 -0.09
C TRP A 42 7.88 9.90 0.38
N LEU A 43 8.69 10.41 -0.55
CA LEU A 43 10.07 10.82 -0.25
C LEU A 43 10.14 12.01 0.71
N ASN A 44 9.14 12.88 0.68
CA ASN A 44 9.04 14.03 1.58
C ASN A 44 8.38 13.68 2.93
N GLY A 45 8.01 12.43 3.17
CA GLY A 45 7.37 12.01 4.42
C GLY A 45 5.95 12.56 4.62
N THR A 46 5.25 12.99 3.55
CA THR A 46 3.84 13.41 3.66
C THR A 46 2.93 12.27 4.09
N TYR A 47 3.32 11.03 3.76
CA TYR A 47 2.63 9.81 4.20
C TYR A 47 3.23 9.22 5.49
N ALA A 48 3.98 10.00 6.28
CA ALA A 48 4.50 9.54 7.56
C ALA A 48 3.36 9.27 8.55
N VAL A 49 3.50 8.17 9.31
CA VAL A 49 2.62 7.86 10.43
C VAL A 49 3.16 8.58 11.67
N PRO A 50 2.32 9.29 12.43
CA PRO A 50 2.78 9.97 13.64
C PRO A 50 3.29 8.95 14.67
N VAL A 51 4.40 9.29 15.32
CA VAL A 51 4.93 8.50 16.44
C VAL A 51 4.15 8.87 17.70
N VAL A 52 3.74 7.83 18.45
CA VAL A 52 3.29 7.97 19.83
C VAL A 52 4.50 7.64 20.70
N GLU A 53 4.80 8.49 21.68
CA GLU A 53 5.84 8.19 22.68
C GLU A 53 5.43 6.92 23.43
N MET A 54 6.31 5.92 23.40
CA MET A 54 6.15 4.64 24.09
C MET A 54 7.27 4.54 25.11
N ASP A 55 6.96 4.08 26.33
CA ASP A 55 7.99 3.79 27.32
C ASP A 55 8.56 2.38 27.16
N GLU A 56 9.55 2.04 27.97
CA GLU A 56 10.20 0.72 27.92
C GLU A 56 9.21 -0.43 28.19
N THR A 57 8.16 -0.19 28.99
CA THR A 57 7.14 -1.18 29.32
C THR A 57 6.20 -1.41 28.12
N ASP A 58 5.78 -0.33 27.46
CA ASP A 58 4.97 -0.39 26.23
C ASP A 58 5.69 -1.17 25.12
N LEU A 59 7.01 -0.98 25.01
CA LEU A 59 7.86 -1.67 24.03
C LEU A 59 8.02 -3.16 24.35
N GLU A 60 8.23 -3.52 25.61
CA GLU A 60 8.30 -4.92 26.06
C GLU A 60 6.97 -5.67 25.83
N GLU A 61 5.83 -5.01 26.06
CA GLU A 61 4.51 -5.60 25.82
C GLU A 61 4.29 -5.87 24.31
N LEU A 62 4.65 -4.91 23.44
CA LEU A 62 4.58 -5.09 21.98
C LEU A 62 5.46 -6.24 21.48
N ASP A 63 6.71 -6.34 21.94
CA ASP A 63 7.63 -7.41 21.55
C ASP A 63 7.07 -8.78 21.93
N SER A 64 6.54 -8.90 23.15
CA SER A 64 5.92 -10.14 23.63
C SER A 64 4.69 -10.59 22.83
N THR A 65 3.96 -9.66 22.21
CA THR A 65 2.79 -9.99 21.36
C THR A 65 3.16 -10.44 19.94
N ILE A 66 4.35 -10.08 19.44
CA ILE A 66 4.81 -10.44 18.08
C ILE A 66 5.40 -11.86 18.06
N GLU A 67 5.92 -12.37 19.18
CA GLU A 67 6.53 -13.69 19.27
C GLU A 67 5.52 -14.87 19.18
N ASP A 68 4.21 -14.62 19.28
CA ASP A 68 3.16 -15.67 19.24
C ASP A 68 2.67 -16.02 17.82
N ASP A 69 3.04 -15.25 16.79
CA ASP A 69 2.61 -15.48 15.38
C ASP A 69 3.43 -16.55 14.63
N GLY A 70 4.12 -17.43 15.36
CA GLY A 70 5.00 -18.48 14.84
C GLY A 70 4.33 -19.65 14.10
N ASP A 71 3.07 -19.56 13.67
CA ASP A 71 2.34 -20.64 12.97
C ASP A 71 1.44 -20.15 11.81
N LEU A 72 1.93 -19.27 10.93
CA LEU A 72 1.23 -18.96 9.66
C LEU A 72 2.05 -19.28 8.39
N ARG A 73 3.24 -19.89 8.52
CA ARG A 73 4.10 -20.22 7.37
C ARG A 73 4.25 -21.71 7.11
N GLU A 74 3.34 -22.56 7.59
CA GLU A 74 3.35 -23.98 7.23
C GLU A 74 1.93 -24.55 7.13
N LYS A 75 1.25 -24.25 6.01
CA LYS A 75 0.35 -25.19 5.34
C LYS A 75 0.20 -24.77 3.88
N ASP A 76 0.77 -25.62 3.03
CA ASP A 76 0.33 -25.90 1.66
C ASP A 76 0.86 -24.99 0.54
N TYR A 77 2.06 -25.34 0.03
CA TYR A 77 2.40 -25.22 -1.39
C TYR A 77 2.86 -26.57 -1.93
#